data_AF-A0A2U1P214-F1
#
_entry.id   AF-A0A2U1P214-F1
#
_cell.length_a   1.000
_cell.length_b   1.000
_cell.length_c   1.000
_cell.angle_alpha   90.00
_cell.angle_beta   90.00
_cell.angle_gamma   90.00
#
_symmetry.space_group_name_H-M   'P 1'
#
loop_
_entity.id
_entity.type
_entity.pdbx_description
1 polymer ?
#
loop_
_entity_poly.entity_id
_entity_poly.type
_entity_poly.pdbx_seq_one_letter_code
_entity_poly.pdbx_strand_id
1 'polypeptide(L)'
;MDARINIASAPPLPTQPTTSNATQPSLVGPVIFLFTCFIIGFVFFAVMVSLRPRPLYSITTHGDYEFPMMTMTTEPKIKYYVKSPDEFDKKYPNDTPAREHVENQIVGAYLKFARKRCNYEEKQHLLRPDFPTPICDRLVNVTIQS
;
A
#
# COMPACT_ATOMS: atom_id res chain seq x y z
N MET A 1 -85.56 -18.34 48.95
CA MET A 1 -84.12 -18.15 49.15
C MET A 1 -83.53 -18.05 47.75
N ASP A 2 -83.69 -16.89 47.11
CA ASP A 2 -82.68 -15.81 47.01
C ASP A 2 -81.53 -16.25 46.10
N ALA A 3 -81.06 -15.48 45.11
CA ALA A 3 -81.07 -14.04 44.98
C ALA A 3 -81.02 -13.62 43.49
N ARG A 4 -81.56 -12.43 43.21
CA ARG A 4 -81.26 -11.66 42.00
C ARG A 4 -79.84 -11.12 42.06
N ILE A 5 -79.15 -11.01 40.93
CA ILE A 5 -78.04 -10.06 40.75
C ILE A 5 -78.28 -9.29 39.45
N ASN A 6 -78.47 -7.97 39.60
CA ASN A 6 -78.65 -7.00 38.53
C ASN A 6 -77.28 -6.63 37.95
N ILE A 7 -77.17 -6.57 36.62
CA ILE A 7 -75.99 -6.07 35.90
C ILE A 7 -76.25 -4.59 35.62
N ALA A 8 -75.48 -3.70 36.26
CA ALA A 8 -75.42 -2.29 35.89
C ALA A 8 -74.06 -2.01 35.23
N SER A 9 -74.13 -1.46 34.02
CA SER A 9 -73.03 -1.18 33.09
C SER A 9 -72.01 -0.19 33.65
N ALA A 10 -70.72 -0.50 33.48
CA ALA A 10 -69.61 0.41 33.80
C ALA A 10 -69.53 1.60 32.80
N PRO A 11 -69.08 2.79 33.24
CA PRO A 11 -68.93 3.96 32.38
C PRO A 11 -67.72 3.84 31.42
N PRO A 12 -67.77 4.47 30.22
CA PRO A 12 -66.69 4.38 29.24
C PRO A 12 -65.44 5.19 29.64
N LEU A 13 -64.28 4.62 29.35
CA LEU A 13 -62.93 5.13 29.64
C LEU A 13 -62.61 6.40 28.82
N PRO A 14 -61.87 7.40 29.36
CA PRO A 14 -61.51 8.61 28.63
C PRO A 14 -60.57 8.32 27.46
N THR A 15 -60.85 8.93 26.31
CA THR A 15 -60.08 8.82 25.07
C THR A 15 -58.71 9.47 25.21
N GLN A 16 -57.65 8.67 25.02
CA GLN A 16 -56.25 9.11 25.02
C GLN A 16 -55.97 9.98 23.77
N PRO A 17 -55.19 11.06 23.88
CA PRO A 17 -54.93 11.97 22.77
C PRO A 17 -54.13 11.29 21.66
N THR A 18 -54.56 11.53 20.42
CA THR A 18 -53.93 11.12 19.17
C THR A 18 -52.46 11.56 19.14
N THR A 19 -51.56 10.57 19.12
CA THR A 19 -50.13 10.75 18.90
C THR A 19 -49.92 11.50 17.58
N SER A 20 -49.50 12.76 17.63
CA SER A 20 -49.03 13.46 16.44
C SER A 20 -47.70 12.82 16.01
N ASN A 21 -47.72 12.16 14.86
CA ASN A 21 -46.50 11.68 14.19
C ASN A 21 -45.68 12.89 13.73
N ALA A 22 -44.91 13.48 14.65
CA ALA A 22 -43.77 14.29 14.29
C ALA A 22 -42.73 13.35 13.66
N THR A 23 -42.64 13.39 12.33
CA THR A 23 -41.60 12.65 11.58
C THR A 23 -40.25 13.23 11.98
N GLN A 24 -39.57 12.59 12.95
CA GLN A 24 -38.18 12.91 13.27
C GLN A 24 -37.32 12.68 12.02
N PRO A 25 -36.44 13.63 11.63
CA PRO A 25 -35.52 13.42 10.53
C PRO A 25 -34.61 12.23 10.86
N SER A 26 -34.75 11.14 10.12
CA SER A 26 -34.00 9.93 10.35
C SER A 26 -32.53 10.18 10.00
N LEU A 27 -31.67 10.21 11.02
CA LEU A 27 -30.21 10.34 10.88
C LEU A 27 -29.56 9.19 10.10
N VAL A 28 -30.34 8.14 9.80
CA VAL A 28 -29.93 6.92 9.11
C VAL A 28 -29.51 7.22 7.66
N GLY A 29 -30.21 8.11 6.96
CA GLY A 29 -29.90 8.50 5.58
C GLY A 29 -28.49 9.07 5.41
N PRO A 30 -28.11 10.16 6.10
CA PRO A 30 -26.79 10.75 5.96
C PRO A 30 -25.67 9.82 6.45
N VAL A 31 -25.92 9.00 7.48
CA VAL A 31 -24.93 8.02 7.96
C VAL A 31 -24.66 6.96 6.88
N ILE A 32 -25.71 6.36 6.30
CA ILE A 32 -25.55 5.39 5.20
C ILE A 32 -24.82 6.04 4.02
N PHE A 33 -25.17 7.27 3.65
CA PHE A 33 -24.52 7.99 2.56
C PHE A 33 -23.02 8.22 2.81
N LEU A 34 -22.62 8.58 4.02
CA LEU A 34 -21.21 8.74 4.36
C LEU A 34 -20.46 7.40 4.31
N PHE A 35 -21.06 6.31 4.79
CA PHE A 35 -20.46 4.97 4.70
C PHE A 35 -20.35 4.48 3.26
N THR A 36 -21.35 4.73 2.41
CA THR A 36 -21.27 4.35 0.99
C THR A 36 -20.22 5.18 0.27
N CYS A 37 -20.13 6.50 0.51
CA CYS A 37 -19.06 7.33 -0.02
C CYS A 37 -17.68 6.86 0.44
N PHE A 38 -17.52 6.47 1.70
CA PHE A 38 -16.27 5.94 2.23
C PHE A 38 -15.88 4.63 1.54
N ILE A 39 -16.82 3.69 1.39
CA ILE A 39 -16.58 2.41 0.69
C ILE A 39 -16.23 2.66 -0.77
N ILE A 40 -16.98 3.52 -1.46
CA ILE A 40 -16.70 3.89 -2.84
C ILE A 40 -15.29 4.49 -2.94
N GLY A 41 -14.96 5.46 -2.08
CA GLY A 41 -13.62 6.06 -2.03
C GLY A 41 -12.51 5.05 -1.74
N PHE A 42 -12.73 4.12 -0.82
CA PHE A 42 -11.79 3.04 -0.50
C PHE A 42 -11.60 2.08 -1.68
N VAL A 43 -12.69 1.71 -2.37
CA VAL A 43 -12.63 0.89 -3.58
C VAL A 43 -11.87 1.62 -4.69
N PHE A 44 -12.15 2.91 -4.92
CA PHE A 44 -11.39 3.73 -5.87
C PHE A 44 -9.91 3.80 -5.51
N PHE A 45 -9.60 4.03 -4.23
CA PHE A 45 -8.22 4.04 -3.74
C PHE A 45 -7.53 2.68 -3.95
N ALA A 46 -8.20 1.58 -3.63
CA ALA A 46 -7.69 0.24 -3.85
C ALA A 46 -7.42 -0.03 -5.34
N VAL A 47 -8.36 0.32 -6.22
CA VAL A 47 -8.21 0.21 -7.67
C VAL A 47 -7.03 1.03 -8.16
N MET A 48 -6.86 2.27 -7.69
CA MET A 48 -5.72 3.12 -8.03
C MET A 48 -4.38 2.50 -7.59
N VAL A 49 -4.33 1.88 -6.41
CA VAL A 49 -3.14 1.17 -5.93
C VAL A 49 -2.87 -0.07 -6.79
N SER A 50 -3.90 -0.84 -7.15
CA SER A 50 -3.78 -2.04 -7.98
C SER A 50 -3.37 -1.74 -9.42
N LEU A 51 -3.75 -0.59 -9.98
CA LEU A 51 -3.36 -0.14 -11.31
C LEU A 51 -1.93 0.39 -11.39
N ARG A 52 -1.23 0.57 -10.25
CA ARG A 52 0.15 1.02 -10.29
C ARG A 52 0.99 -0.03 -11.03
N PRO A 53 1.70 0.34 -12.10
CA PRO A 53 2.53 -0.59 -12.83
C PRO A 53 3.57 -1.16 -11.86
N ARG A 54 3.62 -2.49 -11.79
CA ARG A 54 4.66 -3.15 -11.01
C ARG A 54 6.00 -2.82 -11.65
N PRO A 55 7.04 -2.50 -10.85
CA PRO A 55 8.35 -2.27 -11.43
C PRO A 55 8.82 -3.55 -12.13
N LEU A 56 9.60 -3.41 -13.20
CA LEU A 56 10.10 -4.58 -13.93
C LEU A 56 11.37 -5.14 -13.30
N TYR A 57 12.00 -4.36 -12.42
CA TYR A 57 13.20 -4.71 -11.71
C TYR A 57 13.12 -4.32 -10.22
N SER A 58 14.00 -4.90 -9.42
CA SER A 58 14.24 -4.60 -8.02
C SER A 58 15.75 -4.69 -7.73
N ILE A 59 16.25 -3.90 -6.78
CA ILE A 59 17.66 -3.96 -6.34
C ILE A 59 17.89 -5.13 -5.37
N THR A 60 16.83 -5.53 -4.66
CA THR A 60 16.87 -6.59 -3.65
C THR A 60 15.89 -7.71 -4.02
N THR A 61 16.22 -8.92 -3.61
CA THR A 61 15.40 -10.12 -3.84
C THR A 61 14.18 -10.09 -2.94
N HIS A 62 12.98 -9.93 -3.51
CA HIS A 62 11.73 -10.04 -2.75
C HIS A 62 10.56 -10.48 -3.64
N GLY A 63 9.74 -11.41 -3.14
CA GLY A 63 8.56 -11.90 -3.85
C GLY A 63 8.92 -12.34 -5.26
N ASP A 64 8.20 -11.80 -6.25
CA ASP A 64 8.38 -12.17 -7.66
C ASP A 64 9.75 -11.78 -8.28
N TYR A 65 10.60 -10.99 -7.62
CA TYR A 65 11.90 -10.56 -8.16
C TYR A 65 13.02 -11.51 -7.73
N GLU A 66 13.08 -12.66 -8.39
CA GLU A 66 14.04 -13.74 -8.03
C GLU A 66 15.20 -13.84 -9.03
N PHE A 67 15.00 -13.44 -10.28
CA PHE A 67 15.98 -13.67 -11.34
C PHE A 67 17.07 -12.61 -11.33
N PRO A 68 18.33 -12.98 -11.01
CA PRO A 68 19.42 -12.02 -10.98
C PRO A 68 19.84 -11.63 -12.40
N MET A 69 20.05 -10.33 -12.60
CA MET A 69 20.67 -9.74 -13.77
C MET A 69 21.76 -8.76 -13.34
N MET A 70 22.58 -8.33 -14.29
CA MET A 70 23.63 -7.34 -14.08
C MET A 70 23.56 -6.30 -15.18
N THR A 71 23.85 -5.04 -14.84
CA THR A 71 23.97 -3.98 -15.85
C THR A 71 25.14 -4.33 -16.79
N MET A 72 24.87 -4.32 -18.09
CA MET A 72 25.87 -4.68 -19.11
C MET A 72 26.48 -3.44 -19.77
N THR A 73 25.67 -2.38 -19.90
CA THR A 73 26.00 -1.14 -20.60
C THR A 73 26.56 -0.10 -19.64
N THR A 74 26.00 -0.03 -18.43
CA THR A 74 26.42 0.95 -17.42
C THR A 74 27.50 0.39 -16.49
N GLU A 75 28.62 1.11 -16.37
CA GLU A 75 29.57 0.94 -15.28
C GLU A 75 29.20 1.86 -14.10
N PRO A 76 29.27 1.36 -12.85
CA PRO A 76 29.71 0.04 -12.45
C PRO A 76 28.64 -1.05 -12.61
N LYS A 77 29.08 -2.30 -12.79
CA LYS A 77 28.20 -3.47 -12.93
C LYS A 77 27.45 -3.74 -11.63
N ILE A 78 26.16 -3.44 -11.64
CA ILE A 78 25.28 -3.58 -10.48
C ILE A 78 24.34 -4.76 -10.69
N LYS A 79 24.24 -5.61 -9.66
CA LYS A 79 23.28 -6.72 -9.63
C LYS A 79 21.88 -6.19 -9.31
N TYR A 80 20.92 -6.57 -10.12
CA TYR A 80 19.49 -6.31 -9.91
C TYR A 80 18.68 -7.59 -10.16
N TYR A 81 17.40 -7.55 -9.86
CA TYR A 81 16.51 -8.71 -9.95
C TYR A 81 15.27 -8.36 -10.76
N VAL A 82 14.87 -9.25 -11.65
CA VAL A 82 13.68 -9.08 -12.49
C VAL A 82 12.69 -10.21 -12.23
N LYS A 83 11.44 -10.02 -12.65
CA LYS A 83 10.41 -11.06 -12.54
C LYS A 83 10.51 -12.13 -13.61
N SER A 84 10.81 -11.70 -14.83
CA SER A 84 11.00 -12.55 -15.98
C SER A 84 12.11 -11.90 -16.82
N PRO A 85 13.26 -12.57 -16.98
CA PRO A 85 14.31 -12.14 -17.89
C PRO A 85 13.78 -11.91 -19.31
N ASP A 86 12.97 -12.83 -19.83
CA ASP A 86 12.43 -12.76 -21.18
C ASP A 86 11.53 -11.53 -21.38
N GLU A 87 10.67 -11.20 -20.42
CA GLU A 87 9.82 -10.00 -20.48
C GLU A 87 10.66 -8.72 -20.42
N PHE A 88 11.70 -8.72 -19.57
CA PHE A 88 12.59 -7.58 -19.41
C PHE A 88 13.42 -7.33 -20.68
N ASP A 89 13.96 -8.38 -21.30
CA ASP A 89 14.77 -8.31 -22.52
C ASP A 89 13.90 -8.00 -23.75
N LYS A 90 12.66 -8.50 -23.79
CA LYS A 90 11.70 -8.14 -24.83
C LYS A 90 11.33 -6.66 -24.79
N LYS A 91 11.19 -6.08 -23.58
CA LYS A 91 10.81 -4.67 -23.42
C LYS A 91 12.01 -3.73 -23.60
N TYR A 92 13.18 -4.16 -23.14
CA TYR A 92 14.42 -3.40 -23.19
C TYR A 92 15.48 -4.30 -23.82
N PRO A 93 15.59 -4.40 -25.15
CA PRO A 93 16.63 -5.24 -25.75
C PRO A 93 18.03 -4.71 -25.44
N ASN A 94 19.03 -5.59 -25.43
CA ASN A 94 20.43 -5.19 -25.27
C ASN A 94 20.86 -4.21 -26.36
N ASP A 95 21.83 -3.35 -26.05
CA ASP A 95 22.39 -2.32 -26.95
C ASP A 95 21.39 -1.28 -27.46
N THR A 96 20.23 -1.15 -26.79
CA THR A 96 19.27 -0.08 -27.09
C THR A 96 19.46 1.11 -26.13
N PRO A 97 19.20 2.34 -26.58
CA PRO A 97 19.22 3.50 -25.68
C PRO A 97 18.16 3.37 -24.57
N ALA A 98 17.09 2.61 -24.81
CA ALA A 98 16.09 2.29 -23.79
C ALA A 98 16.67 1.39 -22.68
N ARG A 99 17.50 0.41 -23.02
CA ARG A 99 18.23 -0.42 -22.05
C ARG A 99 19.19 0.44 -21.24
N GLU A 100 20.03 1.23 -21.89
CA GLU A 100 20.99 2.11 -21.21
C GLU A 100 20.29 3.06 -20.24
N HIS A 101 19.18 3.66 -20.66
CA HIS A 101 18.39 4.54 -19.81
C HIS A 101 17.86 3.82 -18.56
N VAL A 102 17.35 2.60 -18.70
CA VAL A 102 16.86 1.80 -17.57
C VAL A 102 18.00 1.34 -16.68
N GLU A 103 19.14 0.92 -17.23
CA GLU A 103 20.32 0.57 -16.46
C GLU A 103 20.84 1.77 -15.65
N ASN A 104 20.89 2.97 -16.24
CA ASN A 104 21.25 4.21 -15.52
C ASN A 104 20.27 4.49 -14.37
N GLN A 105 18.97 4.26 -14.55
CA GLN A 105 18.00 4.35 -13.46
C GLN A 105 18.24 3.31 -12.37
N ILE A 106 18.58 2.07 -12.74
CA ILE A 106 18.92 0.99 -11.81
C ILE A 106 20.15 1.38 -10.98
N VAL A 107 21.19 1.91 -11.61
CA VAL A 107 22.40 2.40 -10.93
C VAL A 107 22.05 3.51 -9.93
N GLY A 108 21.29 4.52 -10.36
CA GLY A 108 20.88 5.60 -9.47
C GLY A 108 20.04 5.12 -8.28
N ALA A 109 19.13 4.18 -8.51
CA ALA A 109 18.32 3.59 -7.45
C ALA A 109 19.17 2.74 -6.49
N TYR A 110 20.16 2.00 -7.00
CA TYR A 110 21.12 1.25 -6.21
C TYR A 110 21.95 2.16 -5.31
N LEU A 111 22.52 3.24 -5.85
CA LEU A 111 23.28 4.22 -5.08
C LEU A 111 22.47 4.83 -3.94
N LYS A 112 21.20 5.18 -4.20
CA LYS A 112 20.29 5.70 -3.18
C LYS A 112 20.02 4.68 -2.08
N PHE A 113 19.78 3.42 -2.45
CA PHE A 113 19.59 2.31 -1.51
C PHE A 113 20.84 2.08 -0.68
N ALA A 114 22.00 1.96 -1.33
CA ALA A 114 23.29 1.73 -0.71
C ALA A 114 23.67 2.85 0.24
N ARG A 115 23.46 4.13 -0.13
CA ARG A 115 23.71 5.28 0.76
C ARG A 115 22.86 5.21 2.03
N LYS A 116 21.56 4.91 1.90
CA LYS A 116 20.68 4.77 3.06
C LYS A 116 21.12 3.62 3.97
N ARG A 117 21.56 2.50 3.39
CA ARG A 117 22.02 1.35 4.13
C ARG A 117 23.38 1.60 4.79
N CYS A 118 24.30 2.24 4.10
CA CYS A 118 25.58 2.66 4.64
C CYS A 118 25.41 3.59 5.84
N ASN A 119 24.56 4.62 5.75
CA ASN A 119 24.27 5.50 6.89
C ASN A 119 23.71 4.73 8.10
N TYR A 120 23.03 3.60 7.88
CA TYR A 120 22.58 2.74 8.98
C TYR A 120 23.75 1.91 9.54
N GLU A 121 24.58 1.32 8.69
CA GLU A 121 25.76 0.55 9.09
C GLU A 121 26.75 1.41 9.87
N GLU A 122 27.03 2.63 9.41
CA GLU A 122 27.91 3.58 10.11
C GLU A 122 27.37 3.94 11.50
N LYS A 123 26.06 4.20 11.62
CA LYS A 123 25.43 4.43 12.93
C LYS A 123 25.59 3.23 13.87
N GLN A 124 25.52 2.01 13.35
CA GLN A 124 25.76 0.82 14.16
C GLN A 124 27.24 0.68 14.51
N HIS A 125 28.14 0.99 13.59
CA HIS A 125 29.59 0.95 13.79
C HIS A 125 30.05 1.95 14.85
N LEU A 126 29.47 3.15 14.91
CA LEU A 126 29.74 4.14 15.96
C LEU A 126 29.35 3.62 17.35
N LEU A 127 28.32 2.77 17.45
CA LEU A 127 27.88 2.15 18.71
C LEU A 127 28.67 0.87 19.04
N ARG A 128 29.13 0.16 18.01
CA ARG A 128 29.87 -1.10 18.07
C ARG A 128 30.95 -1.10 17.00
N PRO A 129 32.20 -0.73 17.34
CA PRO A 129 33.29 -0.63 16.37
C PRO A 129 33.63 -1.93 15.62
N ASP A 130 33.14 -3.07 16.11
CA ASP A 130 33.24 -4.39 15.48
C ASP A 130 32.13 -4.66 14.43
N PHE A 131 31.14 -3.78 14.30
CA PHE A 131 30.04 -3.96 13.37
C PHE A 131 30.51 -3.76 11.91
N PRO A 132 30.35 -4.74 11.01
CA PRO A 132 30.85 -4.63 9.65
C PRO A 132 30.03 -3.63 8.80
N THR A 133 30.69 -2.94 7.88
CA THR A 133 30.10 -1.92 6.98
C THR A 133 30.16 -2.31 5.50
N PRO A 134 29.74 -3.53 5.11
CA PRO A 134 30.00 -4.06 3.77
C PRO A 134 29.30 -3.30 2.64
N ILE A 135 28.19 -2.60 2.91
CA ILE A 135 27.50 -1.80 1.90
C ILE A 135 28.17 -0.44 1.76
N CYS A 136 28.70 0.14 2.84
CA CYS A 136 29.55 1.33 2.75
C CYS A 136 30.80 1.07 1.90
N ASP A 137 31.52 -0.02 2.17
CA ASP A 137 32.76 -0.33 1.45
C ASP A 137 32.51 -0.53 -0.05
N ARG A 138 31.41 -1.22 -0.38
CA ARG A 138 31.00 -1.42 -1.78
C ARG A 138 30.58 -0.11 -2.45
N LEU A 139 29.89 0.77 -1.74
CA LEU A 139 29.46 2.07 -2.26
C LEU A 139 30.67 2.94 -2.61
N VAL A 140 31.68 2.96 -1.75
CA VAL A 140 32.94 3.69 -1.98
C VAL A 140 33.61 3.19 -3.26
N ASN A 141 33.76 1.87 -3.43
CA ASN A 141 34.35 1.30 -4.64
C ASN A 141 33.59 1.68 -5.91
N VAL A 142 32.25 1.67 -5.85
CA VAL A 142 31.36 2.06 -6.94
C VAL A 142 31.52 3.53 -7.32
N THR A 143 31.72 4.43 -6.35
CA THR A 143 31.90 5.87 -6.60
C THR A 143 33.31 6.26 -7.05
N ILE A 144 34.32 5.43 -6.79
CA ILE A 144 35.71 5.67 -7.22
C ILE A 144 35.93 5.20 -8.67
N GLN A 145 35.07 4.32 -9.19
CA GLN A 145 35.15 3.78 -10.56
C GLN A 145 34.32 4.55 -11.61
N SER A 146 33.64 5.66 -11.25
CA SER A 146 32.93 6.53 -12.21
C SER A 146 33.74 7.77 -12.58
#